data_AF-A0A7X4KA40-F1
#
_entry.id   AF-A0A7X4KA40-F1
#
_cell.length_a   1.000
_cell.length_b   1.000
_cell.length_c   1.000
_cell.angle_alpha   90.00
_cell.angle_beta   90.00
_cell.angle_gamma   90.00
#
_symmetry.space_group_name_H-M   'P 1'
#
loop_
_entity.id
_entity.type
_entity.pdbx_description
1 polymer ?
#
loop_
_entity_poly.entity_id
_entity_poly.type
_entity_poly.pdbx_seq_one_letter_code
_entity_poly.pdbx_strand_id
1 'polypeptide(L)'
;MFSTLHIAEKTTGSRGSLALLRWALVVIFLWFGCMKFTSYEAMGIAPLMKNSPIMSWIPAVFGVQGGSYFIGTVELATAAALIIGAFNKTASALGAAMSCLTYAVTLTFFLSTPGVAEPTAGGFPAISAGTGQFLLKDLVLLAASACLLLASIRTADA
;
A
#
# COMPACT_ATOMS: atom_id res chain seq x y z
N MET A 1 25.73 -10.90 -9.77
CA MET A 1 25.65 -10.99 -8.29
C MET A 1 24.20 -11.30 -7.95
N PHE A 2 23.87 -12.56 -7.64
CA PHE A 2 22.49 -12.93 -7.29
C PHE A 2 22.23 -12.47 -5.86
N SER A 3 21.33 -11.51 -5.65
CA SER A 3 20.92 -11.10 -4.31
C SER A 3 20.29 -12.29 -3.58
N THR A 4 20.94 -12.74 -2.51
CA THR A 4 20.35 -13.74 -1.60
C THR A 4 19.18 -13.09 -0.87
N LEU A 5 17.97 -13.58 -1.10
CA LEU A 5 16.79 -13.11 -0.38
C LEU A 5 16.80 -13.61 1.06
N HIS A 6 16.28 -12.79 1.96
CA HIS A 6 16.13 -13.10 3.38
C HIS A 6 14.69 -12.88 3.84
N ILE A 7 14.31 -13.56 4.91
CA ILE A 7 13.13 -13.16 5.69
C ILE A 7 13.55 -11.91 6.44
N ALA A 8 12.86 -10.78 6.21
CA ALA A 8 13.25 -9.46 6.71
C ALA A 8 13.63 -9.45 8.20
N GLU A 9 12.86 -10.18 9.01
CA GLU A 9 12.98 -10.26 10.48
C GLU A 9 14.14 -11.14 10.96
N LYS A 10 14.62 -12.06 10.12
CA LYS A 10 15.68 -13.03 10.45
C LYS A 10 17.06 -12.61 9.93
N THR A 11 17.20 -11.38 9.43
CA THR A 11 18.49 -10.81 9.03
C THR A 11 19.29 -10.42 10.29
N THR A 12 20.62 -10.43 10.22
CA THR A 12 21.54 -10.14 11.34
C THR A 12 21.14 -8.87 12.14
N GLY A 13 20.98 -9.02 13.48
CA GLY A 13 20.63 -7.95 14.45
C GLY A 13 19.32 -8.16 15.23
N SER A 14 18.99 -7.24 16.16
CA SER A 14 17.71 -7.21 16.88
C SER A 14 16.64 -6.50 16.05
N ARG A 15 15.84 -7.26 15.29
CA ARG A 15 14.85 -6.72 14.33
C ARG A 15 13.40 -7.06 14.64
N GLY A 16 13.06 -7.22 15.93
CA GLY A 16 11.65 -7.38 16.35
C GLY A 16 10.73 -6.26 15.82
N SER A 17 11.28 -5.06 15.59
CA SER A 17 10.59 -3.94 14.94
C SER A 17 10.11 -4.24 13.51
N LEU A 18 10.83 -5.05 12.73
CA LEU A 18 10.38 -5.42 11.38
C LEU A 18 9.19 -6.39 11.40
N ALA A 19 9.11 -7.23 12.43
CA ALA A 19 7.96 -8.11 12.63
C ALA A 19 6.72 -7.26 12.93
N LEU A 20 6.87 -6.25 13.79
CA LEU A 20 5.81 -5.28 14.06
C LEU A 20 5.36 -4.57 12.78
N LEU A 21 6.29 -4.12 11.93
CA LEU A 21 5.95 -3.50 10.65
C LEU A 21 5.21 -4.47 9.72
N ARG A 22 5.68 -5.71 9.57
CA ARG A 22 5.02 -6.72 8.72
C ARG A 22 3.59 -6.95 9.18
N TRP A 23 3.39 -7.24 10.46
CA TRP A 23 2.06 -7.57 10.97
C TRP A 23 1.12 -6.36 10.98
N ALA A 24 1.63 -5.15 11.22
CA ALA A 24 0.85 -3.93 11.03
C ALA A 24 0.38 -3.78 9.56
N LEU A 25 1.27 -3.99 8.59
CA LEU A 25 0.92 -3.96 7.16
C LEU A 25 -0.10 -5.05 6.82
N VAL A 26 0.07 -6.27 7.32
CA VAL A 26 -0.89 -7.37 7.12
C VAL A 26 -2.29 -6.97 7.57
N VAL A 27 -2.42 -6.44 8.79
CA VAL A 27 -3.72 -6.00 9.33
C VAL A 27 -4.33 -4.92 8.44
N ILE A 28 -3.55 -3.93 8.00
CA ILE A 28 -4.03 -2.84 7.15
C ILE A 28 -4.53 -3.37 5.80
N PHE A 29 -3.75 -4.21 5.11
CA PHE A 29 -4.16 -4.77 3.81
C PHE A 29 -5.36 -5.69 3.91
N LEU A 30 -5.46 -6.51 4.97
CA LEU A 30 -6.65 -7.33 5.21
C LEU A 30 -7.88 -6.45 5.40
N TRP A 31 -7.77 -5.38 6.19
CA TRP A 31 -8.90 -4.52 6.50
C TRP A 31 -9.36 -3.72 5.28
N PHE A 32 -8.42 -3.03 4.62
CA PHE A 32 -8.72 -2.25 3.41
C PHE A 32 -9.22 -3.16 2.29
N GLY A 33 -8.53 -4.28 2.04
CA GLY A 33 -8.90 -5.24 1.01
C GLY A 33 -10.30 -5.83 1.21
N CYS A 34 -10.65 -6.23 2.44
CA CYS A 34 -12.00 -6.72 2.74
C CYS A 34 -13.07 -5.63 2.54
N MET A 35 -12.78 -4.39 2.95
CA MET A 35 -13.72 -3.28 2.81
C MET A 35 -14.02 -2.95 1.34
N LYS A 36 -13.09 -3.19 0.40
CA LYS A 36 -13.29 -2.98 -1.05
C LYS A 36 -14.43 -3.78 -1.67
N PHE A 37 -14.92 -4.80 -0.99
CA PHE A 37 -16.08 -5.57 -1.44
C PHE A 37 -17.42 -4.92 -1.11
N THR A 38 -17.41 -3.77 -0.44
CA THR A 38 -18.60 -2.99 -0.11
C THR A 38 -18.88 -1.91 -1.16
N SER A 39 -20.15 -1.52 -1.31
CA SER A 39 -20.55 -0.38 -2.14
C SER A 39 -20.04 0.95 -1.57
N TYR A 40 -19.93 1.04 -0.24
CA TYR A 40 -19.39 2.19 0.47
C TYR A 40 -17.97 2.52 -0.01
N GLU A 41 -17.06 1.55 0.04
CA GLU A 41 -15.69 1.77 -0.43
C GLU A 41 -15.62 2.01 -1.92
N ALA A 42 -16.39 1.27 -2.73
CA ALA A 42 -16.39 1.44 -4.18
C ALA A 42 -16.72 2.88 -4.59
N MET A 43 -17.72 3.49 -3.94
CA MET A 43 -18.06 4.90 -4.14
C MET A 43 -17.00 5.84 -3.57
N GLY A 44 -16.39 5.50 -2.43
CA GLY A 44 -15.32 6.28 -1.81
C GLY A 44 -14.07 6.42 -2.68
N ILE A 45 -13.67 5.36 -3.38
CA ILE A 45 -12.47 5.38 -4.23
C ILE A 45 -12.74 5.75 -5.69
N ALA A 46 -13.99 5.80 -6.13
CA ALA A 46 -14.33 6.16 -7.52
C ALA A 46 -13.71 7.49 -7.97
N PRO A 47 -13.71 8.57 -7.15
CA PRO A 47 -13.05 9.83 -7.51
C PRO A 47 -11.53 9.69 -7.64
N LEU A 48 -10.90 8.87 -6.78
CA LEU A 48 -9.46 8.63 -6.80
C LEU A 48 -9.04 7.89 -8.09
N MET A 49 -9.77 6.82 -8.43
CA MET A 49 -9.52 6.07 -9.66
C MET A 49 -9.71 6.94 -10.90
N LYS A 50 -10.80 7.71 -10.96
CA LYS A 50 -11.14 8.55 -12.12
C LYS A 50 -10.08 9.60 -12.43
N ASN A 51 -9.51 10.23 -11.39
CA ASN A 51 -8.53 11.30 -11.56
C ASN A 51 -7.08 10.78 -11.64
N SER A 52 -6.85 9.48 -11.43
CA SER A 52 -5.50 8.92 -11.47
C SER A 52 -5.03 8.63 -12.91
N PRO A 53 -3.82 9.05 -13.30
CA PRO A 53 -3.23 8.67 -14.59
C PRO A 53 -2.92 7.16 -14.67
N ILE A 54 -2.78 6.47 -13.53
CA ILE A 54 -2.42 5.05 -13.47
C ILE A 54 -3.67 4.15 -13.41
N MET A 55 -4.74 4.61 -12.75
CA MET A 55 -5.93 3.79 -12.45
C MET A 55 -7.21 4.18 -13.21
N SER A 56 -7.21 5.27 -13.98
CA SER A 56 -8.42 5.76 -14.68
C SER A 56 -9.05 4.77 -15.67
N TRP A 57 -8.30 3.79 -16.15
CA TRP A 57 -8.80 2.73 -17.03
C TRP A 57 -9.61 1.65 -16.29
N ILE A 58 -9.41 1.47 -14.98
CA ILE A 58 -10.02 0.39 -14.21
C ILE A 58 -11.55 0.50 -14.23
N PRO A 59 -12.17 1.65 -13.92
CA PRO A 59 -13.63 1.78 -13.97
C PRO A 59 -14.18 1.70 -15.39
N ALA A 60 -13.38 2.02 -16.42
CA ALA A 60 -13.81 1.89 -17.81
C ALA A 60 -13.94 0.42 -18.24
N VAL A 61 -13.12 -0.48 -17.68
CA VAL A 61 -13.15 -1.91 -18.00
C VAL A 61 -14.11 -2.69 -17.08
N PHE A 62 -14.10 -2.39 -15.78
CA PHE A 62 -14.80 -3.18 -14.76
C PHE A 62 -16.01 -2.49 -14.13
N GLY A 63 -16.27 -1.22 -14.48
CA GLY A 63 -17.19 -0.37 -13.72
C GLY A 63 -16.62 0.01 -12.35
N VAL A 64 -17.35 0.86 -11.62
CA VAL A 64 -16.92 1.35 -10.30
C VAL A 64 -16.79 0.20 -9.28
N GLN A 65 -17.82 -0.65 -9.18
CA GLN A 65 -17.83 -1.75 -8.22
C GLN A 65 -16.80 -2.83 -8.59
N GLY A 66 -16.70 -3.22 -9.86
CA GLY A 66 -15.72 -4.20 -10.31
C GLY A 66 -14.28 -3.68 -10.16
N GLY A 67 -14.05 -2.39 -10.37
CA GLY A 67 -12.76 -1.76 -10.09
C GLY A 67 -12.37 -1.83 -8.62
N SER A 68 -13.34 -1.64 -7.71
CA SER A 68 -13.14 -1.83 -6.27
C SER A 68 -12.78 -3.29 -5.95
N TYR A 69 -13.49 -4.27 -6.51
CA TYR A 69 -13.14 -5.69 -6.33
C TYR A 69 -11.74 -6.03 -6.83
N PHE A 70 -11.31 -5.44 -7.95
CA PHE A 70 -9.97 -5.64 -8.48
C PHE A 70 -8.91 -5.14 -7.50
N ILE A 71 -9.05 -3.91 -7.01
CA ILE A 71 -8.13 -3.33 -6.01
C ILE A 71 -8.14 -4.16 -4.72
N GLY A 72 -9.33 -4.52 -4.22
CA GLY A 72 -9.47 -5.35 -3.02
C GLY A 72 -8.79 -6.71 -3.16
N THR A 73 -8.88 -7.34 -4.32
CA THR A 73 -8.19 -8.60 -4.61
C THR A 73 -6.67 -8.43 -4.56
N VAL A 74 -6.13 -7.35 -5.12
CA VAL A 74 -4.69 -7.03 -5.07
C VAL A 74 -4.23 -6.76 -3.63
N GLU A 75 -5.02 -6.04 -2.84
CA GLU A 75 -4.75 -5.76 -1.44
C GLU A 75 -4.73 -7.06 -0.60
N LEU A 76 -5.73 -7.94 -0.77
CA LEU A 76 -5.78 -9.23 -0.07
C LEU A 76 -4.66 -10.17 -0.52
N ALA A 77 -4.30 -10.18 -1.80
CA ALA A 77 -3.14 -10.93 -2.29
C ALA A 77 -1.83 -10.41 -1.68
N THR A 78 -1.70 -9.08 -1.52
CA THR A 78 -0.56 -8.45 -0.83
C THR A 78 -0.50 -8.88 0.64
N ALA A 79 -1.63 -8.88 1.35
CA ALA A 79 -1.70 -9.39 2.73
C ALA A 79 -1.26 -10.85 2.82
N ALA A 80 -1.76 -11.72 1.93
CA ALA A 80 -1.37 -13.12 1.89
C ALA A 80 0.13 -13.29 1.65
N ALA A 81 0.70 -12.54 0.69
CA ALA A 81 2.13 -12.55 0.43
C ALA A 81 2.97 -12.08 1.63
N LEU A 82 2.50 -11.05 2.35
CA LEU A 82 3.16 -10.57 3.57
C LEU A 82 3.12 -11.61 4.69
N ILE A 83 1.99 -12.30 4.90
CA ILE A 83 1.84 -13.39 5.89
C ILE A 83 2.79 -14.54 5.56
N ILE A 84 2.74 -15.04 4.32
CA ILE A 84 3.61 -16.12 3.86
C ILE A 84 5.09 -15.69 3.95
N GLY A 85 5.36 -14.41 3.72
CA GLY A 85 6.68 -13.81 3.81
C GLY A 85 7.31 -13.84 5.21
N ALA A 86 6.54 -14.05 6.28
CA ALA A 86 7.10 -14.30 7.61
C ALA A 86 7.86 -15.65 7.68
N PHE A 87 7.55 -16.58 6.77
CA PHE A 87 8.09 -17.94 6.75
C PHE A 87 8.90 -18.25 5.49
N ASN A 88 8.73 -17.48 4.42
CA ASN A 88 9.38 -17.69 3.13
C ASN A 88 10.11 -16.43 2.64
N LYS A 89 11.41 -16.56 2.33
CA LYS A 89 12.27 -15.44 1.89
C LYS A 89 11.79 -14.76 0.59
N THR A 90 11.29 -15.53 -0.37
CA THR A 90 10.82 -15.00 -1.65
C THR A 90 9.50 -14.27 -1.46
N ALA A 91 8.57 -14.84 -0.71
CA ALA A 91 7.32 -14.17 -0.36
C ALA A 91 7.55 -12.93 0.53
N SER A 92 8.61 -12.92 1.36
CA SER A 92 9.00 -11.74 2.16
C SER A 92 9.29 -10.55 1.25
N ALA A 93 10.16 -10.74 0.26
CA ALA A 93 10.50 -9.69 -0.69
C ALA A 93 9.32 -9.33 -1.60
N LEU A 94 8.58 -10.34 -2.10
CA LEU A 94 7.45 -10.12 -2.99
C LEU A 94 6.33 -9.34 -2.30
N GLY A 95 5.90 -9.76 -1.11
CA GLY A 95 4.84 -9.08 -0.36
C GLY A 95 5.23 -7.65 0.02
N ALA A 96 6.49 -7.44 0.41
CA ALA A 96 7.00 -6.09 0.68
C ALA A 96 7.05 -5.21 -0.58
N ALA A 97 7.43 -5.77 -1.74
CA ALA A 97 7.44 -5.07 -3.02
C ALA A 97 6.02 -4.72 -3.50
N MET A 98 5.08 -5.66 -3.39
CA MET A 98 3.66 -5.41 -3.68
C MET A 98 3.11 -4.31 -2.78
N SER A 99 3.42 -4.36 -1.48
CA SER A 99 3.04 -3.32 -0.51
C SER A 99 3.61 -1.95 -0.88
N CYS A 100 4.89 -1.87 -1.22
CA CYS A 100 5.51 -0.63 -1.72
C CYS A 100 4.79 -0.10 -2.96
N LEU A 101 4.51 -0.96 -3.93
CA LEU A 101 3.86 -0.57 -5.17
C LEU A 101 2.47 0.00 -4.90
N THR A 102 1.67 -0.67 -4.06
CA THR A 102 0.32 -0.21 -3.72
C THR A 102 0.35 1.19 -3.10
N TYR A 103 1.15 1.42 -2.05
CA TYR A 103 1.20 2.75 -1.43
C TYR A 103 1.85 3.81 -2.30
N ALA A 104 2.83 3.44 -3.14
CA ALA A 104 3.39 4.36 -4.12
C ALA A 104 2.33 4.83 -5.13
N VAL A 105 1.50 3.91 -5.63
CA VAL A 105 0.37 4.26 -6.50
C VAL A 105 -0.65 5.10 -5.75
N THR A 106 -1.02 4.74 -4.51
CA THR A 106 -1.98 5.52 -3.71
C THR A 106 -1.50 6.94 -3.46
N LEU A 107 -0.21 7.16 -3.19
CA LEU A 107 0.34 8.50 -3.02
C LEU A 107 0.29 9.35 -4.30
N THR A 108 0.23 8.75 -5.49
CA THR A 108 0.01 9.53 -6.72
C THR A 108 -1.35 10.23 -6.72
N PHE A 109 -2.32 9.74 -5.95
CA PHE A 109 -3.63 10.40 -5.78
C PHE A 109 -3.50 11.74 -5.07
N PHE A 110 -2.46 11.94 -4.26
CA PHE A 110 -2.22 13.20 -3.57
C PHE A 110 -1.98 14.35 -4.56
N LEU A 111 -1.39 14.04 -5.71
CA LEU A 111 -1.10 15.02 -6.77
C LEU A 111 -2.22 15.09 -7.82
N SER A 112 -2.89 13.96 -8.07
CA SER A 112 -3.85 13.84 -9.17
C SER A 112 -5.30 14.09 -8.78
N THR A 113 -5.66 13.96 -7.50
CA THR A 113 -7.06 14.05 -7.05
C THR A 113 -7.43 15.46 -6.59
N PRO A 114 -8.49 16.07 -7.15
CA PRO A 114 -9.09 17.28 -6.58
C PRO A 114 -9.60 17.04 -5.14
N GLY A 115 -9.53 18.05 -4.29
CA GLY A 115 -10.00 17.96 -2.90
C GLY A 115 -8.95 17.47 -1.90
N VAL A 116 -7.70 17.29 -2.32
CA VAL A 116 -6.57 17.10 -1.39
C VAL A 116 -6.28 18.38 -0.61
N ALA A 117 -6.26 19.53 -1.29
CA ALA A 117 -6.16 20.85 -0.65
C ALA A 117 -7.53 21.29 -0.10
N GLU A 118 -7.55 21.96 1.05
CA GLU A 118 -8.75 22.49 1.69
C GLU A 118 -8.98 23.97 1.26
N PRO A 119 -9.93 24.25 0.36
CA PRO A 119 -10.12 25.62 -0.15
C PRO A 119 -10.53 26.60 0.95
N THR A 120 -11.30 26.14 1.94
CA THR A 120 -11.77 26.99 3.06
C THR A 120 -10.63 27.46 3.95
N ALA A 121 -9.50 26.73 3.94
CA ALA A 121 -8.29 27.06 4.70
C ALA A 121 -7.22 27.79 3.86
N GLY A 122 -7.58 28.29 2.66
CA GLY A 122 -6.66 28.98 1.77
C GLY A 122 -5.99 28.10 0.71
N GLY A 123 -6.41 26.84 0.57
CA GLY A 123 -5.82 25.89 -0.37
C GLY A 123 -4.48 25.34 0.11
N PHE A 124 -3.69 24.78 -0.81
CA PHE A 124 -2.42 24.13 -0.47
C PHE A 124 -1.45 25.17 0.16
N PRO A 125 -0.80 24.87 1.31
CA PRO A 125 -0.52 23.53 1.87
C PRO A 125 -1.55 23.00 2.88
N ALA A 126 -2.66 23.69 3.13
CA ALA A 126 -3.72 23.16 3.99
C ALA A 126 -4.42 21.98 3.28
N ILE A 127 -4.46 20.82 3.93
CA ILE A 127 -5.03 19.58 3.37
C ILE A 127 -6.39 19.26 3.98
N SER A 128 -7.27 18.64 3.18
CA SER A 128 -8.59 18.22 3.64
C SER A 128 -8.51 17.07 4.63
N ALA A 129 -9.42 17.05 5.61
CA ALA A 129 -9.51 15.98 6.60
C ALA A 129 -9.92 14.64 5.97
N GLY A 130 -10.74 14.67 4.91
CA GLY A 130 -11.21 13.46 4.23
C GLY A 130 -10.14 12.81 3.36
N THR A 131 -9.69 13.53 2.32
CA THR A 131 -8.82 12.93 1.29
C THR A 131 -7.34 13.18 1.59
N GLY A 132 -6.98 14.43 1.90
CA GLY A 132 -5.59 14.80 2.08
C GLY A 132 -4.91 14.06 3.24
N GLN A 133 -5.53 14.04 4.41
CA GLN A 133 -5.00 13.33 5.59
C GLN A 133 -4.97 11.81 5.38
N PHE A 134 -5.99 11.24 4.73
CA PHE A 134 -6.04 9.81 4.42
C PHE A 134 -4.89 9.37 3.50
N LEU A 135 -4.54 10.19 2.51
CA LEU A 135 -3.42 9.90 1.62
C LEU A 135 -2.07 10.18 2.27
N LEU A 136 -1.98 11.19 3.15
CA LEU A 136 -0.71 11.54 3.79
C LEU A 136 -0.19 10.43 4.72
N LYS A 137 -1.07 9.75 5.46
CA LYS A 137 -0.67 8.62 6.31
C LYS A 137 -0.05 7.47 5.52
N ASP A 138 -0.39 7.31 4.24
CA ASP A 138 0.13 6.24 3.40
C ASP A 138 1.62 6.44 3.08
N LEU A 139 2.17 7.64 3.28
CA LEU A 139 3.62 7.89 3.24
C LEU A 139 4.38 7.07 4.29
N VAL A 140 3.82 6.95 5.49
CA VAL A 140 4.41 6.13 6.57
C VAL A 140 4.31 4.65 6.21
N LEU A 141 3.22 4.23 5.58
CA LEU A 141 3.01 2.83 5.15
C LEU A 141 3.96 2.46 4.00
N LEU A 142 4.22 3.38 3.07
CA LEU A 142 5.24 3.21 2.04
C LEU A 142 6.64 3.08 2.66
N ALA A 143 6.99 3.94 3.63
CA ALA A 143 8.26 3.86 4.33
C ALA A 143 8.43 2.54 5.08
N ALA A 144 7.39 2.09 5.79
CA ALA A 144 7.36 0.78 6.46
C ALA A 144 7.57 -0.38 5.47
N SER A 145 6.88 -0.32 4.33
CA SER A 145 7.01 -1.30 3.24
C SER A 145 8.43 -1.32 2.69
N ALA A 146 9.04 -0.15 2.47
CA ALA A 146 10.38 -0.02 1.96
C ALA A 146 11.42 -0.56 2.95
N CYS A 147 11.27 -0.31 4.25
CA CYS A 147 12.11 -0.91 5.29
C CYS A 147 12.04 -2.45 5.24
N LEU A 148 10.83 -3.01 5.10
CA LEU A 148 10.63 -4.45 5.02
C LEU A 148 11.23 -5.05 3.72
N LEU A 149 11.10 -4.33 2.61
CA LEU A 149 11.65 -4.73 1.31
C LEU A 149 13.19 -4.71 1.33
N LEU A 150 13.78 -3.60 1.78
CA LEU A 150 15.23 -3.43 1.90
C LEU A 150 15.83 -4.51 2.80
N ALA A 151 15.17 -4.84 3.91
CA ALA A 151 15.60 -5.93 4.78
C ALA A 151 15.48 -7.31 4.13
N SER A 152 14.53 -7.51 3.20
CA SER A 152 14.37 -8.77 2.48
C SER A 152 15.38 -8.98 1.34
N ILE A 153 15.92 -7.89 0.78
CA ILE A 153 16.84 -7.93 -0.37
C ILE A 153 18.32 -7.69 -0.01
N ARG A 154 18.61 -7.04 1.12
CA ARG A 154 20.00 -6.80 1.55
C ARG A 154 20.66 -8.15 1.86
N THR A 155 21.84 -8.34 1.29
CA THR A 155 22.77 -9.40 1.67
C THR A 155 23.19 -9.18 3.13
N ALA A 156 23.32 -10.26 3.91
CA ALA A 156 24.03 -10.16 5.18
C ALA A 156 25.44 -9.68 4.83
N ASP A 157 25.78 -8.46 5.24
CA ASP A 157 27.14 -7.97 5.07
C ASP A 157 28.08 -8.97 5.79
N ALA A 158 29.13 -9.35 5.07
CA ALA A 158 30.15 -10.34 5.45
C ALA A 158 30.96 -9.90 6.67
#